data_AF-A0A538EBE3-F1
#
_entry.id   AF-A0A538EBE3-F1
#
_cell.length_a   1.000
_cell.length_b   1.000
_cell.length_c   1.000
_cell.angle_alpha   90.00
_cell.angle_beta   90.00
_cell.angle_gamma   90.00
#
_symmetry.space_group_name_H-M   'P 1'
#
loop_
_entity.id
_entity.type
_entity.pdbx_description
1 polymer ?
#
loop_
_entity_poly.entity_id
_entity_poly.type
_entity_poly.pdbx_seq_one_letter_code
_entity_poly.pdbx_strand_id
1 'polypeptide(L)'
;MQKPLDFALIKRLREVLDDRPATESELRTLSEQADAWARTVGGQLESSERRIKRLEQNPASSLAQIASELRRVEQLRPQLHEVRQLQGDLEARARQVRTEWLLSQATSRRPAGRRP
;
A
#
# COMPACT_ATOMS: atom_id res chain seq x y z
N MET A 1 -14.06 8.18 -10.65
CA MET A 1 -14.20 6.75 -10.30
C MET A 1 -12.91 6.03 -10.69
N GLN A 2 -12.02 5.76 -9.72
CA GLN A 2 -10.81 4.91 -9.88
C GLN A 2 -11.01 3.50 -9.25
N LYS A 3 -12.24 3.19 -8.81
CA LYS A 3 -12.60 2.03 -7.97
C LYS A 3 -12.16 0.63 -8.45
N PRO A 4 -12.10 0.29 -9.76
CA PRO A 4 -11.78 -1.10 -10.14
C PRO A 4 -10.33 -1.48 -9.85
N LEU A 5 -9.40 -0.53 -10.04
CA LEU A 5 -7.97 -0.80 -9.93
C LEU A 5 -7.54 -0.95 -8.47
N ASP A 6 -8.03 -0.06 -7.60
CA ASP A 6 -7.74 -0.07 -6.17
C ASP A 6 -8.26 -1.37 -5.52
N PHE A 7 -9.46 -1.81 -5.88
CA PHE A 7 -10.04 -3.04 -5.32
C PHE A 7 -9.27 -4.29 -5.74
N ALA A 8 -8.83 -4.37 -7.00
CA ALA A 8 -8.02 -5.50 -7.48
C ALA A 8 -6.65 -5.55 -6.79
N LEU A 9 -6.01 -4.39 -6.62
CA LEU A 9 -4.74 -4.27 -5.91
C LEU A 9 -4.87 -4.68 -4.44
N ILE A 10 -5.85 -4.13 -3.71
CA ILE A 10 -6.12 -4.51 -2.31
C ILE A 10 -6.36 -6.00 -2.17
N LYS A 11 -7.20 -6.57 -3.06
CA LYS A 11 -7.49 -7.99 -3.05
C LYS A 11 -6.22 -8.82 -3.22
N ARG A 12 -5.37 -8.47 -4.19
CA ARG A 12 -4.13 -9.22 -4.43
C ARG A 12 -3.12 -9.07 -3.29
N LEU A 13 -2.99 -7.87 -2.73
CA LEU A 13 -2.18 -7.63 -1.53
C LEU A 13 -2.63 -8.56 -0.39
N ARG A 14 -3.93 -8.59 -0.08
CA ARG A 14 -4.48 -9.47 0.96
C ARG A 14 -4.22 -10.95 0.68
N GLU A 15 -4.41 -11.40 -0.56
CA GLU A 15 -4.10 -12.79 -0.92
C GLU A 15 -2.64 -13.16 -0.65
N VAL A 16 -1.69 -12.29 -1.00
CA VAL A 16 -0.25 -12.52 -0.75
C VAL A 16 0.08 -12.50 0.74
N LEU A 17 -0.60 -11.65 1.50
CA LEU A 17 -0.48 -11.60 2.96
C LEU A 17 -1.09 -12.84 3.63
N ASP A 18 -2.12 -13.45 3.04
CA ASP A 18 -2.73 -14.73 3.46
C ASP A 18 -1.92 -15.96 3.00
N ASP A 19 -0.59 -15.84 2.96
CA ASP A 19 0.36 -16.89 2.59
C ASP A 19 0.16 -17.53 1.19
N ARG A 20 -0.60 -16.90 0.29
CA ARG A 20 -0.65 -17.38 -1.11
C ARG A 20 0.74 -17.27 -1.74
N PRO A 21 1.13 -18.24 -2.58
CA PRO A 21 2.40 -18.17 -3.31
C PRO A 21 2.47 -16.88 -4.13
N ALA A 22 3.60 -16.18 -4.02
CA ALA A 22 3.95 -15.01 -4.80
C ALA A 22 5.41 -15.10 -5.23
N THR A 23 5.72 -14.60 -6.43
CA THR A 23 7.11 -14.53 -6.90
C THR A 23 7.79 -13.25 -6.39
N GLU A 24 9.11 -13.21 -6.37
CA GLU A 24 9.87 -11.98 -6.06
C GLU A 24 9.50 -10.82 -7.00
N SER A 25 9.28 -11.12 -8.29
CA SER A 25 8.84 -10.12 -9.27
C SER A 25 7.45 -9.58 -8.94
N GLU A 26 6.53 -10.44 -8.52
CA GLU A 26 5.19 -10.05 -8.11
C GLU A 26 5.20 -9.20 -6.83
N LEU A 27 5.99 -9.59 -5.82
CA LEU A 27 6.16 -8.81 -4.58
C LEU A 27 6.70 -7.40 -4.88
N ARG A 28 7.67 -7.30 -5.79
CA ARG A 28 8.19 -6.00 -6.24
C ARG A 28 7.13 -5.16 -6.93
N THR A 29 6.40 -5.74 -7.88
CA THR A 29 5.34 -5.05 -8.60
C THR A 29 4.22 -4.57 -7.67
N LEU A 30 3.80 -5.40 -6.71
CA LEU A 30 2.80 -5.03 -5.71
C LEU A 30 3.28 -3.88 -4.82
N SER A 31 4.56 -3.88 -4.44
CA SER A 31 5.16 -2.80 -3.65
C SER A 31 5.18 -1.47 -4.41
N GLU A 32 5.58 -1.49 -5.67
CA GLU A 32 5.59 -0.31 -6.55
C GLU A 32 4.17 0.24 -6.77
N GLN A 33 3.19 -0.64 -7.01
CA GLN A 33 1.79 -0.26 -7.17
C GLN A 33 1.20 0.34 -5.89
N ALA A 34 1.51 -0.24 -4.73
CA ALA A 34 1.06 0.28 -3.45
C ALA A 34 1.70 1.65 -3.12
N ASP A 35 2.98 1.85 -3.45
CA ASP A 35 3.66 3.15 -3.29
C ASP A 35 3.07 4.22 -4.20
N ALA A 36 2.85 3.90 -5.48
CA ALA A 36 2.19 4.80 -6.42
C ALA A 36 0.79 5.20 -5.94
N TRP A 37 0.03 4.25 -5.38
CA TRP A 37 -1.29 4.51 -4.84
C TRP A 37 -1.24 5.39 -3.57
N ALA A 38 -0.33 5.08 -2.63
CA ALA A 38 -0.13 5.88 -1.42
C ALA A 38 0.20 7.35 -1.75
N ARG A 39 1.10 7.57 -2.72
CA ARG A 39 1.46 8.92 -3.19
C ARG A 39 0.28 9.64 -3.83
N THR A 40 -0.50 8.93 -4.63
CA THR A 40 -1.69 9.50 -5.29
C THR A 40 -2.73 9.94 -4.26
N VAL A 41 -3.07 9.08 -3.31
CA VAL A 41 -4.06 9.39 -2.25
C VAL A 41 -3.52 10.51 -1.35
N GLY A 42 -2.23 10.46 -0.98
CA GLY A 42 -1.56 11.51 -0.21
C GLY A 42 -1.62 12.87 -0.90
N GLY A 43 -1.30 12.93 -2.20
CA GLY A 43 -1.37 14.17 -2.98
C GLY A 43 -2.80 14.71 -3.11
N GLN A 44 -3.80 13.83 -3.24
CA GLN A 44 -5.21 14.25 -3.22
C GLN A 44 -5.63 14.81 -1.86
N LEU A 45 -5.20 14.18 -0.76
CA LEU A 45 -5.47 14.63 0.59
C LEU A 45 -4.87 16.02 0.85
N GLU A 46 -3.58 16.20 0.53
CA GLU A 46 -2.89 17.50 0.66
C GLU A 46 -3.52 18.58 -0.22
N SER A 47 -4.01 18.22 -1.40
CA SER A 47 -4.71 19.15 -2.29
C SER A 47 -6.03 19.63 -1.67
N SER A 48 -6.82 18.73 -1.11
CA SER A 48 -8.07 19.07 -0.40
C SER A 48 -7.81 19.90 0.85
N GLU A 49 -6.82 19.53 1.68
CA GLU A 49 -6.45 20.31 2.87
C GLU A 49 -5.98 21.74 2.52
N ARG A 50 -5.17 21.89 1.45
CA ARG A 50 -4.80 23.22 0.93
C ARG A 50 -6.01 23.99 0.42
N ARG A 51 -7.00 23.32 -0.17
CA ARG A 51 -8.22 23.97 -0.67
C ARG A 51 -9.12 24.46 0.46
N ILE A 52 -9.27 23.67 1.52
CA ILE A 52 -9.99 24.08 2.74
C ILE A 52 -9.38 25.37 3.29
N LYS A 53 -8.05 25.41 3.51
CA LYS A 53 -7.36 26.60 4.00
C LYS A 53 -7.61 27.84 3.14
N ARG A 54 -7.62 27.71 1.81
CA ARG A 54 -7.93 28.82 0.89
C ARG A 54 -9.40 29.28 1.00
N LEU A 55 -10.33 28.35 1.16
CA LEU A 55 -11.75 28.67 1.29
C LEU A 55 -12.03 29.38 2.63
N GLU A 56 -11.41 28.93 3.72
CA GLU A 56 -11.52 29.55 5.05
C GLU A 56 -10.97 30.98 5.09
N GLN A 57 -9.94 31.27 4.30
CA GLN A 57 -9.36 32.62 4.18
C GLN A 57 -10.21 33.60 3.37
N ASN A 58 -11.20 33.11 2.62
CA ASN A 58 -12.08 33.95 1.82
C ASN A 58 -13.49 33.98 2.43
N PRO A 59 -13.93 35.10 3.03
CA PRO A 59 -15.23 35.21 3.68
C PRO A 59 -16.42 35.12 2.72
N ALA A 60 -16.20 35.27 1.41
CA ALA A 60 -17.22 35.06 0.38
C ALA A 60 -17.34 33.59 -0.07
N SER A 61 -16.47 32.69 0.42
CA SER A 61 -16.52 31.27 0.08
C SER A 61 -17.79 30.62 0.62
N SER A 62 -18.33 29.66 -0.14
CA SER A 62 -19.50 28.90 0.30
C SER A 62 -19.12 27.84 1.34
N LEU A 63 -19.87 27.79 2.45
CA LEU A 63 -19.78 26.70 3.42
C LEU A 63 -19.97 25.31 2.80
N ALA A 64 -20.77 25.21 1.73
CA ALA A 64 -20.97 23.95 1.02
C ALA A 64 -19.69 23.46 0.32
N GLN A 65 -18.82 24.37 -0.14
CA GLN A 65 -17.53 24.02 -0.73
C GLN A 65 -16.58 23.49 0.33
N ILE A 66 -16.53 24.13 1.51
CA ILE A 66 -15.73 23.66 2.66
C ILE A 66 -16.20 22.26 3.09
N ALA A 67 -17.51 22.08 3.26
CA ALA A 67 -18.09 20.79 3.63
C ALA A 67 -17.79 19.68 2.59
N SER A 68 -17.76 20.03 1.30
CA SER A 68 -17.41 19.07 0.25
C SER A 68 -15.95 18.62 0.32
N GLU A 69 -15.01 19.54 0.59
CA GLU A 69 -13.61 19.18 0.77
C GLU A 69 -13.38 18.40 2.07
N LEU A 70 -14.08 18.73 3.16
CA LEU A 70 -14.02 17.96 4.41
C LEU A 70 -14.47 16.51 4.21
N ARG A 71 -15.61 16.29 3.54
CA ARG A 71 -16.06 14.92 3.20
C ARG A 71 -15.04 14.17 2.35
N ARG A 72 -14.35 14.87 1.45
CA ARG A 72 -13.29 14.27 0.64
C ARG A 72 -12.08 13.87 1.49
N VAL A 73 -11.66 14.72 2.42
CA VAL A 73 -10.61 14.40 3.40
C VAL A 73 -10.99 13.17 4.24
N GLU A 74 -12.22 13.13 4.75
CA GLU A 74 -12.75 12.00 5.53
C GLU A 74 -12.75 10.68 4.73
N GLN A 75 -12.97 10.73 3.42
CA GLN A 75 -12.90 9.56 2.55
C GLN A 75 -11.46 9.12 2.24
N LEU A 76 -10.53 10.06 2.08
CA LEU A 76 -9.15 9.77 1.66
C LEU A 76 -8.27 9.27 2.81
N ARG A 77 -8.50 9.74 4.05
CA ARG A 77 -7.67 9.37 5.21
C ARG A 77 -7.67 7.86 5.51
N PRO A 78 -8.83 7.16 5.57
CA PRO A 78 -8.85 5.71 5.78
C PRO A 78 -8.14 4.96 4.65
N GLN A 79 -8.31 5.40 3.40
CA GLN A 79 -7.64 4.78 2.25
C GLN A 79 -6.12 4.91 2.36
N LEU A 80 -5.61 6.11 2.68
CA LEU A 80 -4.17 6.32 2.86
C LEU A 80 -3.61 5.48 4.01
N HIS A 81 -4.37 5.34 5.10
CA HIS A 81 -3.99 4.50 6.21
C HIS A 81 -3.92 3.02 5.80
N GLU A 82 -4.96 2.51 5.14
CA GLU A 82 -5.02 1.13 4.67
C GLU A 82 -3.85 0.79 3.74
N VAL A 83 -3.55 1.65 2.76
CA VAL A 83 -2.41 1.42 1.85
C VAL A 83 -1.10 1.35 2.59
N ARG A 84 -0.86 2.26 3.54
CA ARG A 84 0.38 2.27 4.32
C ARG A 84 0.52 1.04 5.21
N GLN A 85 -0.57 0.53 5.76
CA GLN A 85 -0.57 -0.75 6.49
C GLN A 85 -0.20 -1.90 5.56
N LEU A 86 -0.92 -2.04 4.44
CA LEU A 86 -0.65 -3.10 3.45
C LEU A 86 0.78 -3.06 2.91
N GLN A 87 1.37 -1.87 2.73
CA GLN A 87 2.78 -1.72 2.34
C GLN A 87 3.74 -2.28 3.39
N GLY A 88 3.52 -1.94 4.67
CA GLY A 88 4.35 -2.44 5.77
C GLY A 88 4.27 -3.96 5.90
N ASP A 89 3.06 -4.51 5.77
CA ASP A 89 2.82 -5.96 5.82
C ASP A 89 3.48 -6.66 4.62
N LEU A 90 3.39 -6.08 3.42
CA LEU A 90 4.03 -6.62 2.22
C LEU A 90 5.57 -6.64 2.35
N GLU A 91 6.17 -5.59 2.93
CA GLU A 91 7.61 -5.55 3.20
C GLU A 91 8.03 -6.61 4.22
N ALA A 92 7.23 -6.84 5.26
CA ALA A 92 7.46 -7.92 6.21
C ALA A 92 7.39 -9.29 5.50
N ARG A 93 6.37 -9.51 4.67
CA ARG A 93 6.19 -10.75 3.91
C ARG A 93 7.32 -11.01 2.93
N ALA A 94 7.77 -9.99 2.19
CA ALA A 94 8.89 -10.11 1.27
C ALA A 94 10.19 -10.49 2.00
N ARG A 95 10.44 -9.93 3.19
CA ARG A 95 11.58 -10.33 4.04
C ARG A 95 11.49 -11.78 4.52
N GLN A 96 10.29 -12.24 4.88
CA GLN A 96 10.06 -13.63 5.27
C GLN A 96 10.37 -14.59 4.11
N VAL A 97 9.78 -14.37 2.94
CA VAL A 97 9.99 -15.20 1.74
C VAL A 97 11.48 -15.24 1.36
N ARG A 98 12.18 -14.09 1.43
CA ARG A 98 13.63 -14.02 1.18
C ARG A 98 14.42 -14.88 2.16
N THR A 99 14.05 -14.84 3.44
CA THR A 99 14.70 -15.62 4.50
C THR A 99 14.47 -17.12 4.30
N GLU A 100 13.24 -17.53 4.03
CA GLU A 100 12.87 -18.93 3.75
C GLU A 100 13.65 -19.48 2.54
N TRP A 101 13.73 -18.68 1.47
CA TRP A 101 14.52 -19.05 0.29
C TRP A 101 16.01 -19.23 0.63
N LEU A 102 16.63 -18.27 1.33
CA LEU A 102 18.04 -18.36 1.73
C LEU A 102 18.33 -19.59 2.63
N LEU A 103 17.43 -19.90 3.57
CA LEU A 103 17.53 -21.08 4.42
C LEU A 103 17.43 -22.37 3.61
N SER A 104 16.48 -22.46 2.67
CA SER A 104 16.34 -23.62 1.78
C SER A 104 17.60 -23.84 0.92
N GLN A 105 18.23 -22.76 0.45
CA GLN A 105 19.49 -22.83 -0.30
C GLN A 105 20.64 -23.34 0.58
N ALA A 106 20.75 -22.87 1.82
CA ALA A 106 21.78 -23.30 2.76
C ALA A 106 21.65 -24.79 3.14
N THR A 107 20.43 -25.27 3.37
CA THR A 107 20.15 -26.69 3.63
C THR A 107 20.45 -27.56 2.40
N SER A 108 20.08 -27.09 1.21
CA SER A 108 20.33 -27.83 -0.04
C SER A 108 21.82 -27.90 -0.40
N ARG A 109 22.62 -26.90 0.01
CA ARG A 109 24.08 -26.86 -0.24
C ARG A 109 24.91 -27.72 0.71
N ARG A 110 24.33 -28.25 1.80
CA ARG A 110 25.04 -29.15 2.71
C ARG A 110 25.02 -30.56 2.08
N PRO A 111 26.14 -31.08 1.56
CA PRO A 111 26.16 -32.46 1.11
C PRO A 111 25.89 -33.34 2.33
N ALA A 112 25.03 -34.34 2.19
CA ALA A 112 24.97 -35.44 3.13
C ALA A 112 26.38 -36.04 3.20
N GLY A 113 27.11 -35.70 4.26
CA GLY A 113 28.44 -36.21 4.50
C GLY A 113 28.34 -37.72 4.60
N ARG A 114 28.73 -38.39 3.52
CA ARG A 114 29.00 -39.83 3.48
C ARG A 114 30.04 -40.11 4.57
N ARG A 115 29.61 -40.76 5.65
CA ARG A 115 30.50 -41.28 6.69
C ARG A 115 30.85 -42.75 6.38
N PRO A 116 32.00 -43.22 6.89
CA PRO A 116 32.93 -44.15 6.22
C PRO A 116 32.43 -45.58 6.07
#